data_AF-A0A519SGC2-F1
#
_entry.id   AF-A0A519SGC2-F1
#
_cell.length_a   1.000
_cell.length_b   1.000
_cell.length_c   1.000
_cell.angle_alpha   90.00
_cell.angle_beta   90.00
_cell.angle_gamma   90.00
#
_symmetry.space_group_name_H-M   'P 1'
#
loop_
_entity.id
_entity.type
_entity.pdbx_description
1 polymer ?
#
loop_
_entity_poly.entity_id
_entity_poly.type
_entity_poly.pdbx_seq_one_letter_code
_entity_poly.pdbx_strand_id
1 'polypeptide(L)'
;RAFGKLTTDYNELKEATSSYAARLAVKLRREKLCTSVLSIRLLTNKFTSESSQAFPSITIPLAHPVNNTVDLVKVALFGLKKIYMRGYLFQKVEVTATGLLPESDVQLNIFTDWNGGKHDKISGVLDKLNLHYGAGTLRMAGEGRDQKWAMKREFLRPSYTTDWNDIIKVK
;
A
#
# COMPACT_ATOMS: atom_id res chain seq x y z
N ARG A 1 1.23 -7.39 2.39
CA ARG A 1 1.43 -8.73 1.75
C ARG A 1 2.86 -9.17 2.07
N ALA A 2 3.15 -10.48 2.11
CA ALA A 2 4.53 -10.94 2.33
C ALA A 2 5.38 -10.77 1.06
N PHE A 3 6.65 -10.46 1.24
CA PHE A 3 7.65 -10.31 0.19
C PHE A 3 8.10 -11.66 -0.36
N GLY A 4 8.51 -11.68 -1.63
CA GLY A 4 9.06 -12.87 -2.27
C GLY A 4 10.44 -13.28 -1.73
N LYS A 5 11.17 -12.33 -1.15
CA LYS A 5 12.45 -12.55 -0.45
C LYS A 5 12.46 -11.71 0.83
N LEU A 6 13.20 -12.15 1.84
CA LEU A 6 13.47 -11.32 3.01
C LEU A 6 14.33 -10.13 2.60
N THR A 7 13.93 -8.94 3.03
CA THR A 7 14.55 -7.68 2.61
C THR A 7 14.99 -6.87 3.82
N THR A 8 16.22 -6.36 3.76
CA THR A 8 16.79 -5.35 4.68
C THR A 8 16.81 -3.95 4.06
N ASP A 9 16.66 -3.87 2.73
CA ASP A 9 16.74 -2.61 1.98
C ASP A 9 15.54 -1.70 2.26
N TYR A 10 15.85 -0.49 2.70
CA TYR A 10 14.86 0.54 2.95
C TYR A 10 14.13 0.97 1.66
N ASN A 11 14.80 0.96 0.50
CA ASN A 11 14.17 1.38 -0.75
C ASN A 11 13.09 0.40 -1.20
N GLU A 12 13.36 -0.90 -1.13
CA GLU A 12 12.35 -1.93 -1.41
C GLU A 12 11.16 -1.84 -0.44
N LEU A 13 11.41 -1.59 0.85
CA LEU A 13 10.34 -1.36 1.83
C LEU A 13 9.53 -0.10 1.51
N LYS A 14 10.21 0.97 1.11
CA LYS A 14 9.58 2.24 0.72
C LYS A 14 8.66 2.05 -0.48
N GLU A 15 9.12 1.35 -1.51
CA GLU A 15 8.32 1.03 -2.70
C GLU A 15 7.08 0.20 -2.34
N ALA A 16 7.28 -0.85 -1.53
CA ALA A 16 6.21 -1.69 -1.06
C ALA A 16 5.16 -0.93 -0.24
N THR A 17 5.59 -0.12 0.72
CA THR A 17 4.71 0.70 1.55
C THR A 17 3.93 1.69 0.68
N SER A 18 4.59 2.35 -0.28
CA SER A 18 3.93 3.28 -1.20
C SER A 18 2.86 2.56 -2.01
N SER A 19 3.17 1.39 -2.58
CA SER A 19 2.20 0.65 -3.40
C SER A 19 1.04 0.11 -2.57
N TYR A 20 1.27 -0.35 -1.34
CA TYR A 20 0.20 -0.80 -0.45
C TYR A 20 -0.70 0.34 0.03
N ALA A 21 -0.12 1.49 0.37
CA ALA A 21 -0.87 2.69 0.73
C ALA A 21 -1.71 3.21 -0.46
N ALA A 22 -1.14 3.21 -1.67
CA ALA A 22 -1.87 3.62 -2.86
C ALA A 22 -3.06 2.69 -3.15
N ARG A 23 -2.86 1.37 -3.06
CA ARG A 23 -3.95 0.39 -3.22
C ARG A 23 -5.01 0.50 -2.13
N LEU A 24 -4.60 0.84 -0.90
CA LEU A 24 -5.53 1.09 0.21
C LEU A 24 -6.40 2.32 -0.09
N ALA A 25 -5.81 3.40 -0.60
CA ALA A 25 -6.54 4.61 -1.00
C ALA A 25 -7.61 4.33 -2.08
N VAL A 26 -7.25 3.56 -3.12
CA VAL A 26 -8.20 3.14 -4.17
C VAL A 26 -9.36 2.35 -3.58
N LYS A 27 -9.09 1.44 -2.64
CA LYS A 27 -10.15 0.66 -1.97
C LYS A 27 -11.07 1.54 -1.15
N LEU A 28 -10.52 2.47 -0.37
CA LEU A 28 -11.29 3.41 0.44
C LEU A 28 -12.25 4.23 -0.45
N ARG A 29 -11.75 4.79 -1.56
CA ARG A 29 -12.58 5.52 -2.52
C ARG A 29 -13.65 4.67 -3.18
N ARG A 30 -13.34 3.42 -3.53
CA ARG A 30 -14.33 2.50 -4.11
C ARG A 30 -15.51 2.23 -3.18
N GLU A 31 -15.23 2.10 -1.88
CA GLU A 31 -16.25 1.90 -0.84
C GLU A 31 -16.84 3.23 -0.33
N LYS A 32 -16.44 4.39 -0.88
CA LYS A 32 -16.83 5.75 -0.45
C LYS A 32 -16.56 6.02 1.04
N LEU A 33 -15.40 5.54 1.51
CA LEU A 33 -14.94 5.68 2.88
C LEU A 33 -13.68 6.57 2.95
N CYS A 34 -13.54 7.28 4.06
CA CYS A 34 -12.36 8.02 4.48
C CYS A 34 -11.79 7.39 5.76
N THR A 35 -10.49 7.54 6.00
CA THR A 35 -9.84 7.05 7.22
C THR A 35 -9.26 8.19 8.03
N SER A 36 -9.44 8.15 9.34
CA SER A 36 -8.83 9.10 10.28
C SER A 36 -7.54 8.59 10.92
N VAL A 37 -7.22 7.30 10.80
CA VAL A 37 -6.05 6.70 11.45
C VAL A 37 -5.37 5.71 10.50
N LEU A 38 -4.06 5.86 10.33
CA LEU A 38 -3.25 4.96 9.52
C LEU A 38 -2.22 4.24 10.39
N SER A 39 -2.26 2.91 10.36
CA SER A 39 -1.32 2.05 11.07
C SER A 39 -0.37 1.36 10.09
N ILE A 40 0.93 1.45 10.37
CA ILE A 40 1.98 0.82 9.58
C ILE A 40 2.73 -0.15 10.49
N ARG A 41 2.91 -1.39 10.03
CA ARG A 41 3.63 -2.43 10.77
C ARG A 41 4.61 -3.15 9.86
N LEU A 42 5.81 -3.40 10.39
CA LEU A 42 6.79 -4.31 9.79
C LEU A 42 6.77 -5.63 10.54
N LEU A 43 6.89 -6.73 9.81
CA LEU A 43 7.03 -8.05 10.41
C LEU A 43 8.27 -8.74 9.87
N THR A 44 9.10 -9.23 10.78
CA THR A 44 10.15 -10.21 10.50
C THR A 44 9.55 -11.62 10.44
N ASN A 45 10.32 -12.58 9.92
CA ASN A 45 9.90 -13.98 9.93
C ASN A 45 9.83 -14.51 11.36
N LYS A 46 8.66 -15.03 11.77
CA LYS A 46 8.43 -15.64 13.09
C LYS A 46 8.94 -17.08 13.19
N PHE A 47 9.13 -17.73 12.04
CA PHE A 47 9.40 -19.17 11.95
C PHE A 47 10.89 -19.52 11.85
N THR A 48 11.78 -18.51 11.83
CA THR A 48 13.24 -18.71 11.81
C THR A 48 13.81 -18.27 13.15
N SER A 49 14.41 -19.20 13.89
CA SER A 49 15.05 -18.99 15.19
C SER A 49 16.43 -18.31 15.10
N GLU A 50 17.08 -18.35 13.94
CA GLU A 50 18.43 -17.79 13.73
C GLU A 50 18.45 -16.27 13.49
N SER A 51 17.31 -15.67 13.11
CA SER A 51 17.22 -14.24 12.80
C SER A 51 16.58 -13.44 13.92
N SER A 52 17.13 -12.26 14.24
CA SER A 52 16.53 -11.34 15.20
C SER A 52 15.08 -10.99 14.81
N GLN A 53 14.15 -11.20 15.73
CA GLN A 53 12.73 -10.98 15.50
C GLN A 53 12.31 -9.61 16.01
N ALA A 54 11.56 -8.87 15.20
CA ALA A 54 10.97 -7.61 15.59
C ALA A 54 9.67 -7.32 14.84
N PHE A 55 8.74 -6.66 15.53
CA PHE A 55 7.43 -6.32 14.99
C PHE A 55 7.12 -4.84 15.23
N PRO A 56 7.96 -3.90 14.76
CA PRO A 56 7.73 -2.50 15.05
C PRO A 56 6.47 -2.03 14.30
N SER A 57 5.62 -1.30 15.02
CA SER A 57 4.40 -0.71 14.46
C SER A 57 4.20 0.71 14.96
N ILE A 58 3.63 1.54 14.11
CA ILE A 58 3.23 2.90 14.44
C ILE A 58 1.80 3.14 13.97
N THR A 59 1.04 3.84 14.79
CA THR A 59 -0.32 4.29 14.49
C THR A 59 -0.28 5.80 14.44
N ILE A 60 -0.68 6.39 13.31
CA ILE A 60 -0.62 7.81 13.07
C ILE A 60 -2.06 8.33 12.88
N PRO A 61 -2.55 9.23 13.76
CA PRO A 61 -3.79 9.93 13.50
C PRO A 61 -3.59 10.95 12.37
N LEU A 62 -4.55 11.01 11.47
CA LEU A 62 -4.63 11.99 10.40
C LEU A 62 -5.32 13.23 10.95
N ALA A 63 -4.87 14.42 10.54
CA ALA A 63 -5.48 15.68 10.96
C ALA A 63 -6.93 15.79 10.50
N HIS A 64 -7.24 15.17 9.35
CA HIS A 64 -8.57 15.10 8.75
C HIS A 64 -8.78 13.72 8.14
N PRO A 65 -10.01 13.17 8.16
CA PRO A 65 -10.30 11.93 7.47
C PRO A 65 -10.04 12.06 5.96
N VAL A 66 -9.20 11.18 5.40
CA VAL A 66 -8.85 11.20 3.98
C VAL A 66 -8.96 9.86 3.29
N ASN A 67 -9.14 9.90 1.98
CA ASN A 67 -9.11 8.73 1.10
C ASN A 67 -8.17 8.92 -0.11
N ASN A 68 -7.44 10.03 -0.17
CA ASN A 68 -6.59 10.37 -1.31
C ASN A 68 -5.25 9.61 -1.30
N THR A 69 -4.73 9.34 -2.51
CA THR A 69 -3.52 8.52 -2.67
C THR A 69 -2.29 9.25 -2.14
N VAL A 70 -2.20 10.56 -2.39
CA VAL A 70 -1.02 11.38 -2.07
C VAL A 70 -0.78 11.46 -0.57
N ASP A 71 -1.80 11.83 0.22
CA ASP A 71 -1.60 12.06 1.65
C ASP A 71 -1.44 10.74 2.40
N LEU A 72 -2.19 9.69 2.02
CA LEU A 72 -2.02 8.35 2.60
C LEU A 72 -0.62 7.78 2.34
N VAL A 73 -0.08 7.91 1.13
CA VAL A 73 1.29 7.47 0.83
C VAL A 73 2.30 8.29 1.64
N LYS A 74 2.13 9.61 1.73
CA LYS A 74 3.03 10.48 2.50
C LYS A 74 3.09 10.09 3.97
N VAL A 75 1.94 9.85 4.60
CA VAL A 75 1.84 9.43 6.01
C VAL A 75 2.39 8.02 6.20
N ALA A 76 2.12 7.09 5.28
CA ALA A 76 2.67 5.74 5.32
C ALA A 76 4.20 5.73 5.27
N LEU A 77 4.79 6.54 4.39
CA LEU A 77 6.25 6.66 4.27
C LEU A 77 6.87 7.34 5.49
N PHE A 78 6.20 8.34 6.06
CA PHE A 78 6.62 8.95 7.32
C PHE A 78 6.65 7.92 8.46
N GLY A 79 5.58 7.12 8.58
CA GLY A 79 5.51 6.04 9.57
C GLY A 79 6.59 4.98 9.36
N LEU A 80 6.79 4.54 8.11
CA LEU A 80 7.86 3.60 7.75
C LEU A 80 9.23 4.10 8.21
N LYS A 81 9.55 5.38 7.96
CA LYS A 81 10.83 5.97 8.35
C LYS A 81 11.06 5.93 9.87
N LYS A 82 9.99 5.99 10.68
CA LYS A 82 10.06 5.94 12.15
C LYS A 82 10.22 4.54 12.71
N ILE A 83 9.63 3.54 12.06
CA ILE A 83 9.65 2.14 12.54
C ILE A 83 10.76 1.29 11.91
N TYR A 84 11.43 1.80 10.89
CA TYR A 84 12.51 1.08 10.22
C TYR A 84 13.69 0.88 11.18
N MET A 85 14.08 -0.38 11.37
CA MET A 85 15.22 -0.77 12.18
C MET A 85 16.25 -1.46 11.29
N ARG A 86 17.49 -0.95 11.32
CA ARG A 86 18.60 -1.56 10.58
C ARG A 86 18.98 -2.90 11.20
N GLY A 87 19.42 -3.84 10.37
CA GLY A 87 19.87 -5.17 10.80
C GLY A 87 18.79 -6.24 10.90
N TYR A 88 17.52 -5.90 10.63
CA TYR A 88 16.40 -6.85 10.65
C TYR A 88 15.99 -7.27 9.23
N LEU A 89 15.70 -8.56 9.08
CA LEU A 89 15.18 -9.14 7.84
C LEU A 89 13.65 -9.09 7.85
N PHE A 90 13.09 -8.13 7.11
CA PHE A 90 11.65 -7.96 7.03
C PHE A 90 11.05 -8.88 5.98
N GLN A 91 9.95 -9.54 6.36
CA GLN A 91 9.19 -10.44 5.51
C GLN A 91 7.93 -9.77 4.97
N LYS A 92 7.37 -8.81 5.70
CA LYS A 92 6.07 -8.23 5.37
C LYS A 92 5.96 -6.78 5.85
N VAL A 93 5.32 -5.97 5.01
CA VAL A 93 4.76 -4.67 5.38
C VAL A 93 3.23 -4.78 5.43
N GLU A 94 2.65 -4.21 6.46
CA GLU A 94 1.22 -4.00 6.63
C GLU A 94 0.91 -2.51 6.72
N VAL A 95 -0.09 -2.09 5.93
CA VAL A 95 -0.67 -0.75 5.99
C VAL A 95 -2.17 -0.96 6.21
N THR A 96 -2.67 -0.48 7.35
CA THR A 96 -4.04 -0.67 7.78
C THR A 96 -4.68 0.68 8.07
N ALA A 97 -5.83 0.93 7.47
CA ALA A 97 -6.66 2.09 7.79
C ALA A 97 -7.68 1.70 8.87
N THR A 98 -7.81 2.55 9.89
CA THR A 98 -8.83 2.45 10.94
C THR A 98 -9.53 3.81 11.11
N GLY A 99 -10.60 3.85 11.92
CA GLY A 99 -11.43 5.05 12.03
C GLY A 99 -12.08 5.39 10.68
N LEU A 100 -12.75 4.39 10.10
CA LEU A 100 -13.41 4.52 8.80
C LEU A 100 -14.70 5.33 8.98
N LEU A 101 -14.86 6.34 8.13
CA LEU A 101 -16.02 7.23 8.10
C LEU A 101 -16.56 7.29 6.67
N PRO A 102 -17.88 7.35 6.45
CA PRO A 102 -18.43 7.67 5.15
C PRO A 102 -17.90 9.01 4.64
N GLU A 103 -17.62 9.10 3.34
CA GLU A 103 -17.16 10.36 2.72
C GLU A 103 -18.16 11.51 2.91
N SER A 104 -19.47 11.19 3.02
CA SER A 104 -20.54 12.16 3.31
C SER A 104 -20.45 12.80 4.70
N ASP A 105 -19.84 12.09 5.65
CA ASP A 105 -19.88 12.45 7.08
C ASP A 105 -18.58 13.13 7.51
N VAL A 106 -17.69 13.44 6.56
CA VAL A 106 -16.42 14.11 6.83
C VAL A 106 -16.66 15.58 7.11
N GLN A 107 -16.58 15.94 8.39
CA GLN A 107 -16.64 17.34 8.82
C GLN A 107 -15.27 18.01 8.69
N LEU A 108 -15.22 19.11 7.95
CA LEU A 108 -14.03 19.96 7.85
C LEU A 108 -13.92 20.87 9.08
N ASN A 109 -12.68 21.18 9.47
CA ASN A 109 -12.40 22.09 10.56
C ASN A 109 -12.19 23.51 10.02
N ILE A 110 -12.87 24.49 10.64
CA ILE A 110 -12.84 25.91 10.27
C ILE A 110 -11.45 26.56 10.47
N PHE A 111 -10.61 25.99 11.34
CA PHE A 111 -9.30 26.54 11.70
C PHE A 111 -8.14 25.96 10.89
N THR A 112 -8.41 25.08 9.93
CA THR A 112 -7.38 24.39 9.16
C THR A 112 -7.66 24.51 7.67
N ASP A 113 -6.72 25.10 6.93
CA ASP A 113 -6.77 25.14 5.47
C ASP A 113 -6.63 23.72 4.89
N TRP A 114 -7.74 23.16 4.42
CA TRP A 114 -7.79 21.82 3.84
C TRP A 114 -7.62 21.87 2.32
N ASN A 115 -6.43 21.52 1.83
CA ASN A 115 -6.14 21.42 0.38
C ASN A 115 -6.64 20.10 -0.27
N GLY A 116 -7.32 19.23 0.48
CA GLY A 116 -7.65 17.88 0.01
C GLY A 116 -8.53 17.84 -1.24
N GLY A 117 -9.38 18.85 -1.47
CA GLY A 117 -10.23 18.92 -2.67
C GLY A 117 -9.46 18.87 -4.00
N LYS A 118 -8.19 19.30 -4.05
CA LYS A 118 -7.32 19.13 -5.22
C LYS A 118 -6.79 17.69 -5.33
N HIS A 119 -6.31 17.14 -4.21
CA HIS A 119 -5.76 15.78 -4.15
C HIS A 119 -6.82 14.71 -4.44
N ASP A 120 -8.07 14.93 -4.03
CA ASP A 120 -9.20 14.03 -4.25
C ASP A 120 -9.54 13.98 -5.75
N LYS A 121 -9.61 15.14 -6.41
CA LYS A 121 -9.81 15.23 -7.87
C LYS A 121 -8.72 14.50 -8.65
N ILE A 122 -7.44 14.73 -8.30
CA ILE A 122 -6.31 14.06 -8.94
C ILE A 122 -6.40 12.55 -8.75
N SER A 123 -6.72 12.11 -7.53
CA SER A 123 -6.83 10.69 -7.21
C SER A 123 -7.99 10.03 -7.95
N GLY A 124 -9.14 10.70 -8.09
CA GLY A 124 -10.27 10.22 -8.87
C GLY A 124 -9.97 10.09 -10.37
N VAL A 125 -9.18 11.02 -10.93
CA VAL A 125 -8.72 10.92 -12.34
C VAL A 125 -7.76 9.75 -12.51
N LEU A 126 -6.81 9.58 -11.59
CA LEU A 126 -5.87 8.46 -11.59
C LEU A 126 -6.61 7.12 -11.57
N ASP A 127 -7.65 6.99 -10.75
CA ASP A 127 -8.45 5.78 -10.65
C ASP A 127 -9.23 5.50 -11.93
N LYS A 128 -9.85 6.52 -12.54
CA LYS A 128 -10.55 6.37 -13.82
C LYS A 128 -9.63 5.88 -14.93
N LEU A 129 -8.44 6.47 -15.03
CA LEU A 129 -7.44 6.07 -16.04
C LEU A 129 -6.95 4.64 -15.80
N ASN A 130 -6.69 4.26 -14.54
CA ASN A 130 -6.34 2.89 -14.19
C ASN A 130 -7.49 1.89 -14.42
N LEU A 131 -8.74 2.31 -14.34
CA LEU A 131 -9.89 1.46 -14.67
C LEU A 131 -9.98 1.21 -16.19
N HIS A 132 -9.78 2.26 -17.00
CA HIS A 132 -9.88 2.18 -18.46
C HIS A 132 -8.69 1.50 -19.13
N TYR A 133 -7.46 1.79 -18.69
CA TYR A 133 -6.23 1.31 -19.34
C TYR A 133 -5.58 0.12 -18.64
N GLY A 134 -6.22 -0.41 -17.59
CA GLY A 134 -5.71 -1.53 -16.81
C GLY A 134 -5.05 -1.12 -15.49
N ALA A 135 -5.21 -1.99 -14.49
CA ALA A 135 -4.76 -1.70 -13.14
C ALA A 135 -3.23 -1.54 -13.06
N GLY A 136 -2.78 -0.37 -12.63
CA GLY A 136 -1.36 -0.06 -12.47
C GLY A 136 -0.70 0.56 -13.69
N THR A 137 -1.48 1.04 -14.67
CA THR A 137 -0.99 1.87 -15.79
C THR A 137 -0.44 3.21 -15.31
N LEU A 138 -1.13 3.84 -14.36
CA LEU A 138 -0.64 5.00 -13.61
C LEU A 138 -0.34 4.60 -12.18
N ARG A 139 0.87 4.93 -11.72
CA ARG A 139 1.38 4.64 -10.39
C ARG A 139 2.04 5.86 -9.80
N MET A 140 2.08 5.94 -8.48
CA MET A 140 2.89 6.94 -7.82
C MET A 140 4.37 6.62 -8.05
N ALA A 141 5.20 7.65 -8.28
CA ALA A 141 6.63 7.46 -8.53
C ALA A 141 7.33 6.69 -7.39
N GLY A 142 6.82 6.81 -6.17
CA GLY A 142 7.30 6.07 -5.01
C GLY A 142 7.01 4.58 -5.01
N GLU A 143 6.20 4.03 -5.92
CA GLU A 143 5.85 2.60 -5.97
C GLU A 143 6.89 1.72 -6.68
N GLY A 144 7.83 2.33 -7.41
CA GLY A 144 8.80 1.62 -8.24
C GLY A 144 8.17 1.01 -9.50
N ARG A 145 8.93 1.02 -10.60
CA ARG A 145 8.52 0.36 -11.85
C ARG A 145 8.74 -1.14 -11.77
N ASP A 146 9.89 -1.55 -11.22
CA ASP A 146 10.34 -2.93 -11.16
C ASP A 146 10.33 -3.42 -9.70
N GLN A 147 9.23 -4.05 -9.30
CA GLN A 147 8.96 -4.41 -7.91
C GLN A 147 9.73 -5.67 -7.51
N LYS A 148 11.03 -5.54 -7.20
CA LYS A 148 11.88 -6.65 -6.74
C LYS A 148 11.34 -7.36 -5.49
N TRP A 149 10.56 -6.63 -4.68
CA TRP A 149 9.86 -7.12 -3.50
C TRP A 149 8.56 -7.89 -3.81
N ALA A 150 8.15 -7.99 -5.08
CA ALA A 150 6.92 -8.68 -5.46
C ALA A 150 6.87 -10.11 -4.89
N MET A 151 5.65 -10.54 -4.53
CA MET A 151 5.42 -11.88 -4.00
C MET A 151 5.89 -12.93 -5.00
N LYS A 152 6.65 -13.93 -4.54
CA LYS A 152 7.00 -15.10 -5.35
C LYS A 152 5.74 -15.85 -5.76
N ARG A 153 5.59 -16.07 -7.06
CA ARG A 153 4.44 -16.73 -7.69
C ARG A 153 4.81 -18.08 -8.34
N GLU A 154 5.97 -18.62 -7.99
CA GLU A 154 6.58 -19.82 -8.59
C GLU A 154 5.73 -21.10 -8.47
N PHE A 155 4.81 -21.17 -7.51
CA PHE A 155 3.90 -22.29 -7.30
C PHE A 155 2.45 -22.02 -7.75
N LEU A 156 2.20 -20.97 -8.53
CA LEU A 156 0.88 -20.79 -9.14
C LEU A 156 0.66 -21.86 -10.20
N ARG A 157 -0.52 -22.49 -10.13
CA ARG A 157 -0.96 -23.38 -11.20
C ARG A 157 -1.16 -22.55 -12.49
N PRO A 158 -0.91 -23.13 -13.67
CA PRO A 158 -1.13 -22.43 -14.92
C PRO A 158 -2.57 -21.92 -15.01
N SER A 159 -2.71 -20.71 -15.54
CA SER A 159 -3.97 -19.98 -15.65
C SER A 159 -4.75 -20.43 -16.89
N TYR A 160 -5.12 -21.71 -16.96
CA TYR A 160 -5.70 -22.34 -18.16
C TYR A 160 -6.90 -21.61 -18.78
N THR A 161 -7.67 -20.87 -17.97
CA THR A 161 -8.88 -20.17 -18.41
C THR A 161 -8.69 -18.67 -18.64
N THR A 162 -7.53 -18.11 -18.26
CA THR A 162 -7.31 -16.66 -18.24
C THR A 162 -6.03 -16.20 -18.94
N ASP A 163 -5.10 -17.11 -19.23
CA ASP A 163 -3.92 -16.84 -20.05
C ASP A 163 -3.81 -17.87 -21.18
N TRP A 164 -3.82 -17.37 -22.42
CA TRP A 164 -3.68 -18.21 -23.62
C TRP A 164 -2.34 -18.95 -23.67
N ASN A 165 -1.30 -18.44 -23.02
CA ASN A 165 0.01 -19.08 -22.97
C ASN A 165 0.06 -20.27 -22.00
N ASP A 166 -0.85 -20.31 -21.03
CA ASP A 166 -0.94 -21.38 -20.04
C ASP A 166 -1.90 -22.51 -20.48
N ILE A 167 -2.50 -22.41 -21.68
CA ILE A 167 -3.36 -23.47 -22.23
C ILE A 167 -2.51 -24.70 -22.56
N ILE A 168 -3.01 -25.88 -22.17
CA ILE A 168 -2.38 -27.16 -22.43
C ILE A 168 -2.24 -27.36 -23.95
N LYS A 169 -1.00 -27.39 -24.45
CA LYS A 169 -0.70 -27.72 -25.84
C LYS A 169 -0.61 -29.24 -25.98
N VAL A 170 -1.52 -29.83 -26.75
CA VAL A 170 -1.47 -31.24 -27.14
C VAL A 170 -0.54 -31.37 -28.36
N LYS A 171 0.28 -32.42 -28.38
CA LYS A 171 1.20 -32.74 -29.48
C LYS A 171 0.45 -33.36 -30.65
#